data_AF-A0A1M3P1L8-F1
#
_entry.id   AF-A0A1M3P1L8-F1
#
_cell.length_a   1.000
_cell.length_b   1.000
_cell.length_c   1.000
_cell.angle_alpha   90.00
_cell.angle_beta   90.00
_cell.angle_gamma   90.00
#
_symmetry.space_group_name_H-M   'P 1'
#
loop_
_entity.id
_entity.type
_entity.pdbx_description
1 polymer ?
#
loop_
_entity_poly.entity_id
_entity_poly.type
_entity_poly.pdbx_seq_one_letter_code
_entity_poly.pdbx_strand_id
1 'polypeptide(L)'
;MRFQAEQSFFKVTLFAPRTYAQMSVAERLEACYQHAVICYYAQDRMTNKSLRERLRIPESSRSMVSALIQQALDQNLIKAADPDNKSKKFMQYLPIWA
;
A
#
# COMPACT_ATOMS: atom_id res chain seq x y z
N MET A 1 -11.07 2.49 6.14
CA MET A 1 -12.11 2.13 7.14
C MET A 1 -11.74 2.80 8.45
N ARG A 2 -12.65 2.91 9.42
CA ARG A 2 -12.33 3.43 10.76
C ARG A 2 -12.55 2.34 11.80
N PHE A 3 -11.57 2.16 12.68
CA PHE A 3 -11.64 1.24 13.81
C PHE A 3 -11.76 2.01 15.12
N GLN A 4 -12.64 1.57 16.00
CA GLN A 4 -12.83 2.15 17.32
C GLN A 4 -12.96 1.01 18.33
N ALA A 5 -12.05 0.95 19.29
CA ALA A 5 -12.11 0.02 20.40
C ALA A 5 -12.89 0.69 21.55
N GLU A 6 -13.99 0.07 21.95
CA GLU A 6 -14.78 0.47 23.10
C GLU A 6 -14.64 -0.63 24.18
N GLN A 7 -15.04 -0.33 25.42
CA GLN A 7 -14.81 -1.25 26.56
C GLN A 7 -15.42 -2.65 26.36
N SER A 8 -16.56 -2.73 25.67
CA SER A 8 -17.33 -3.98 25.53
C SER A 8 -17.58 -4.39 24.09
N PHE A 9 -17.22 -3.56 23.12
CA PHE A 9 -17.42 -3.85 21.70
C PHE A 9 -16.37 -3.19 20.83
N PHE A 10 -16.24 -3.68 19.61
CA PHE A 10 -15.40 -3.09 18.59
C PHE A 10 -16.27 -2.59 17.45
N LYS A 11 -16.11 -1.31 17.08
CA LYS A 11 -16.87 -0.70 16.00
C LYS A 11 -15.98 -0.50 14.77
N VAL A 12 -16.44 -1.02 13.65
CA VAL A 12 -15.80 -0.84 12.34
C VAL A 12 -16.74 -0.05 11.43
N THR A 13 -16.25 1.06 10.90
CA THR A 13 -16.96 1.83 9.88
C THR A 13 -16.29 1.62 8.52
N LEU A 14 -17.01 0.97 7.61
CA LEU A 14 -16.61 0.84 6.21
C LEU A 14 -17.10 2.07 5.43
N PHE A 15 -16.19 2.71 4.71
CA PHE A 15 -16.53 3.83 3.84
C PHE A 15 -16.80 3.35 2.43
N ALA A 16 -17.62 4.09 1.69
CA ALA A 16 -17.82 3.86 0.26
C ALA A 16 -16.47 3.90 -0.50
N PRO A 17 -16.34 3.16 -1.62
CA PRO A 17 -15.14 3.21 -2.43
C PRO A 17 -14.88 4.64 -2.90
N ARG A 18 -13.66 5.12 -2.65
CA ARG A 18 -13.17 6.42 -3.12
C ARG A 18 -12.13 6.21 -4.19
N THR A 19 -12.08 7.12 -5.16
CA THR A 19 -11.02 7.11 -6.18
C THR A 19 -9.72 7.60 -5.58
N TYR A 20 -8.58 7.27 -6.22
CA TYR A 20 -7.26 7.76 -5.78
C TYR A 20 -7.21 9.29 -5.63
N ALA A 21 -7.90 10.02 -6.51
CA ALA A 21 -7.98 11.48 -6.48
C ALA A 21 -8.72 12.01 -5.25
N GLN A 22 -9.66 11.25 -4.70
CA GLN A 22 -10.46 11.61 -3.51
C GLN A 22 -9.80 11.20 -2.18
N MET A 23 -8.70 10.44 -2.24
CA MET A 23 -7.96 10.02 -1.04
C MET A 23 -6.98 11.11 -0.60
N SER A 24 -6.89 11.32 0.72
CA SER A 24 -5.80 12.11 1.31
C SER A 24 -4.45 11.41 1.13
N VAL A 25 -3.35 12.12 1.36
CA VAL A 25 -2.01 11.53 1.30
C VAL A 25 -1.86 10.40 2.32
N ALA A 26 -2.36 10.59 3.55
CA ALA A 26 -2.34 9.57 4.60
C ALA A 26 -3.14 8.31 4.18
N GLU A 27 -4.32 8.49 3.60
CA GLU A 27 -5.14 7.36 3.13
C GLU A 27 -4.47 6.58 2.00
N ARG A 28 -3.72 7.27 1.13
CA ARG A 28 -2.94 6.61 0.06
C ARG A 28 -1.79 5.78 0.64
N LEU A 29 -1.11 6.29 1.65
CA LEU A 29 -0.03 5.58 2.35
C LEU A 29 -0.56 4.36 3.11
N GLU A 30 -1.66 4.52 3.84
CA GLU A 30 -2.36 3.40 4.49
C GLU A 30 -2.82 2.36 3.46
N ALA A 31 -3.37 2.80 2.32
CA ALA A 31 -3.75 1.89 1.25
C ALA A 31 -2.53 1.13 0.71
N CYS A 32 -1.40 1.81 0.48
CA CYS A 32 -0.15 1.17 0.06
C CYS A 32 0.28 0.08 1.06
N TYR A 33 0.34 0.42 2.35
CA TYR A 33 0.68 -0.53 3.41
C TYR A 33 -0.28 -1.72 3.48
N GLN A 34 -1.59 -1.47 3.46
CA GLN A 34 -2.61 -2.52 3.46
C GLN A 34 -2.47 -3.46 2.26
N HIS A 35 -2.11 -2.92 1.09
CA HIS A 35 -1.85 -3.74 -0.09
C HIS A 35 -0.67 -4.69 0.13
N ALA A 36 0.43 -4.19 0.69
CA ALA A 36 1.59 -5.01 1.02
C ALA A 36 1.23 -6.13 2.00
N VAL A 37 0.40 -5.84 3.02
CA VAL A 37 -0.08 -6.83 3.98
C VAL A 37 -0.94 -7.89 3.32
N ILE A 38 -1.88 -7.48 2.46
CA ILE A 38 -2.75 -8.42 1.72
C ILE A 38 -1.92 -9.33 0.81
N CYS A 39 -0.97 -8.78 0.06
CA CYS A 39 -0.06 -9.57 -0.78
C CYS A 39 0.71 -10.59 0.07
N TYR A 40 1.29 -10.16 1.19
CA TYR A 40 2.05 -11.04 2.08
C TYR A 40 1.22 -12.23 2.58
N TYR A 41 0.00 -11.99 3.07
CA TYR A 41 -0.89 -13.08 3.51
C TYR A 41 -1.35 -13.97 2.35
N ALA A 42 -1.40 -13.44 1.13
CA ALA A 42 -1.67 -14.21 -0.09
C ALA A 42 -0.44 -14.99 -0.60
N GLN A 43 0.67 -15.04 0.15
CA GLN A 43 1.95 -15.63 -0.29
C GLN A 43 2.52 -14.96 -1.56
N ASP A 44 2.17 -13.70 -1.80
CA ASP A 44 2.65 -12.88 -2.90
C ASP A 44 3.40 -11.65 -2.34
N ARG A 45 3.98 -10.83 -3.22
CA ARG A 45 4.71 -9.63 -2.85
C ARG A 45 4.16 -8.43 -3.58
N MET A 46 4.10 -7.30 -2.88
CA MET A 46 3.65 -6.07 -3.51
C MET A 46 4.65 -5.62 -4.57
N THR A 47 4.15 -5.35 -5.77
CA THR A 47 4.91 -4.70 -6.86
C THR A 47 4.27 -3.38 -7.26
N ASN A 48 5.04 -2.52 -7.93
CA ASN A 48 4.50 -1.28 -8.54
C ASN A 48 3.26 -1.55 -9.41
N LYS A 49 3.27 -2.65 -10.17
CA LYS A 49 2.15 -3.05 -11.03
C LYS A 49 0.91 -3.39 -10.20
N SER A 50 1.06 -4.26 -9.20
CA SER A 50 -0.05 -4.69 -8.34
C SER A 50 -0.70 -3.52 -7.59
N LEU A 51 0.10 -2.58 -7.08
CA LEU A 51 -0.42 -1.41 -6.36
C LEU A 51 -1.16 -0.46 -7.30
N ARG A 52 -0.61 -0.23 -8.50
CA ARG A 52 -1.26 0.58 -9.55
C ARG A 52 -2.63 0.02 -9.94
N GLU A 53 -2.70 -1.30 -10.15
CA GLU A 53 -3.94 -2.00 -10.50
C GLU A 53 -4.98 -1.87 -9.39
N ARG A 54 -4.59 -2.08 -8.13
CA ARG A 54 -5.49 -1.92 -6.97
C ARG A 54 -6.04 -0.50 -6.85
N LEU A 55 -5.20 0.52 -7.04
CA LEU A 55 -5.60 1.92 -6.95
C LEU A 55 -6.27 2.46 -8.22
N ARG A 56 -6.41 1.62 -9.27
CA ARG A 56 -6.97 1.97 -10.58
C ARG A 56 -6.29 3.20 -11.20
N ILE A 57 -4.98 3.31 -11.03
CA ILE A 57 -4.19 4.42 -11.56
C ILE A 57 -3.83 4.13 -13.03
N PRO A 58 -4.11 5.06 -13.97
CA PRO A 58 -3.74 4.91 -15.37
C PRO A 58 -2.24 4.66 -15.55
N GLU A 59 -1.86 3.92 -16.59
CA GLU A 59 -0.45 3.61 -16.85
C GLU A 59 0.39 4.85 -17.16
N SER A 60 -0.22 5.88 -17.77
CA SER A 60 0.39 7.21 -17.97
C SER A 60 0.87 7.86 -16.66
N SER A 61 0.29 7.46 -15.52
CA SER A 61 0.59 7.99 -14.19
C SER A 61 1.45 7.05 -13.34
N ARG A 62 2.30 6.23 -13.97
CA ARG A 62 3.19 5.29 -13.28
C ARG A 62 4.13 5.97 -12.28
N SER A 63 4.53 7.21 -12.55
CA SER A 63 5.37 8.02 -11.66
C SER A 63 4.70 8.28 -10.30
N MET A 64 3.38 8.48 -10.26
CA MET A 64 2.63 8.70 -9.02
C MET A 64 2.70 7.49 -8.07
N VAL A 65 2.60 6.28 -8.63
CA VAL A 65 2.70 5.04 -7.84
C VAL A 65 4.11 4.87 -7.28
N SER A 66 5.12 5.17 -8.09
CA SER A 66 6.52 5.09 -7.67
C SER A 66 6.80 6.08 -6.53
N ALA A 67 6.29 7.32 -6.64
CA ALA A 67 6.43 8.33 -5.59
C ALA A 67 5.72 7.91 -4.29
N LEU A 68 4.51 7.34 -4.38
CA LEU A 68 3.79 6.83 -3.21
C LEU A 68 4.56 5.71 -2.50
N ILE A 69 5.15 4.79 -3.25
CA ILE A 69 5.97 3.70 -2.69
C ILE A 69 7.21 4.26 -2.00
N GLN A 70 7.89 5.24 -2.61
CA GLN A 70 9.03 5.89 -1.96
C GLN A 70 8.62 6.54 -0.64
N GLN A 71 7.52 7.29 -0.61
CA GLN A 71 7.02 7.87 0.65
C GLN A 71 6.67 6.81 1.70
N ALA A 72 6.13 5.65 1.28
CA ALA A 72 5.82 4.56 2.19
C ALA A 72 7.09 3.87 2.73
N LEU A 73 8.16 3.80 1.95
CA LEU A 73 9.49 3.35 2.40
C LEU A 73 10.09 4.36 3.39
N ASP A 74 10.04 5.66 3.07
CA ASP A 74 10.55 6.73 3.93
C ASP A 74 9.85 6.77 5.29
N GLN A 75 8.55 6.46 5.33
CA GLN A 75 7.77 6.35 6.57
C GLN A 75 7.88 4.98 7.26
N ASN A 76 8.76 4.09 6.79
CA ASN A 76 8.94 2.74 7.33
C ASN A 76 7.63 1.93 7.42
N LEU A 77 6.70 2.12 6.49
CA LEU A 77 5.48 1.29 6.42
C LEU A 77 5.76 -0.03 5.69
N ILE A 78 6.63 0.02 4.69
CA ILE A 78 7.01 -1.13 3.86
C ILE A 78 8.54 -1.19 3.76
N LYS A 79 9.06 -2.34 3.32
CA LYS A 79 10.47 -2.54 2.99
C LYS A 79 10.65 -3.30 1.69
N ALA A 80 11.83 -3.20 1.09
CA ALA A 80 12.19 -4.02 -0.06
C ALA A 80 12.25 -5.50 0.37
N ALA A 81 11.66 -6.39 -0.43
CA ALA A 81 11.69 -7.83 -0.18
C ALA A 81 13.09 -8.43 -0.37
N ASP A 82 13.87 -7.83 -1.27
CA ASP A 82 15.26 -8.19 -1.55
C ASP A 82 16.10 -6.89 -1.58
N PRO A 83 16.87 -6.61 -0.53
CA PRO A 83 17.72 -5.42 -0.44
C PRO A 83 18.84 -5.39 -1.48
N ASP A 84 19.31 -6.55 -1.95
CA ASP A 84 20.42 -6.67 -2.89
C ASP A 84 19.96 -6.57 -4.35
N ASN A 85 18.66 -6.56 -4.58
CA ASN A 85 18.09 -6.46 -5.93
C ASN A 85 18.33 -5.06 -6.52
N LYS A 86 19.36 -4.96 -7.38
CA LYS A 86 19.69 -3.74 -8.12
C LYS A 86 18.72 -3.44 -9.26
N SER A 87 17.83 -4.38 -9.62
CA SER A 87 16.89 -4.21 -10.73
C SER A 87 15.62 -3.49 -10.27
N LYS A 88 15.54 -2.19 -10.58
CA LYS A 88 14.33 -1.37 -10.35
C LYS A 88 13.06 -1.95 -11.00
N LYS A 89 13.21 -2.82 -12.02
CA LYS A 89 12.09 -3.40 -12.79
C LYS A 89 11.36 -4.50 -12.02
N PHE A 90 12.05 -5.22 -11.14
CA PHE A 90 11.48 -6.35 -10.38
C PHE A 90 11.44 -6.09 -8.87
N MET A 91 11.43 -4.81 -8.47
CA MET A 91 11.30 -4.43 -7.07
C MET A 91 9.98 -4.95 -6.49
N GLN A 92 10.14 -5.68 -5.40
CA GLN A 92 9.07 -6.27 -4.60
C GLN A 92 9.16 -5.69 -3.20
N TYR A 93 8.00 -5.54 -2.56
CA TYR A 93 7.88 -4.91 -1.26
C TYR A 93 7.06 -5.78 -0.32
N LEU A 94 7.45 -5.71 0.95
CA LEU A 94 6.82 -6.38 2.07
C LEU A 94 6.38 -5.35 3.12
N PRO A 95 5.40 -5.68 3.98
CA PRO A 95 5.18 -4.92 5.21
C PRO A 95 6.47 -4.82 6.02
N ILE A 96 6.68 -3.70 6.72
CA ILE A 96 7.93 -3.45 7.47
C ILE A 96 8.31 -4.58 8.44
N TRP A 97 7.31 -5.19 9.08
CA TRP A 97 7.47 -6.24 10.10
C TRP A 97 7.66 -7.66 9.54
N ALA A 98 7.44 -7.87 8.24
CA ALA A 98 7.39 -9.20 7.63
C ALA A 98 8.77 -9.74 7.25
#